data_AF-A0A855XW45-F1
#
_entry.id   AF-A0A855XW45-F1
#
_cell.length_a   1.000
_cell.length_b   1.000
_cell.length_c   1.000
_cell.angle_alpha   90.00
_cell.angle_beta   90.00
_cell.angle_gamma   90.00
#
_symmetry.space_group_name_H-M   'P 1'
#
loop_
_entity.id
_entity.type
_entity.pdbx_description
1 polymer ?
#
loop_
_entity_poly.entity_id
_entity_poly.type
_entity_poly.pdbx_seq_one_letter_code
_entity_poly.pdbx_strand_id
1 'polypeptide(L)' 'MHIYEVVMLNPEYDGEDHLVIAKSKQRAKNIVLDYYEQEQDGYMSSVTDHDLAVNGPVEPEDYSEEMLLN' A
#
# COMPACT_ATOMS: atom_id res chain seq x y z
N MET A 1 12.49 -10.72 2.88
CA MET A 1 11.37 -9.81 3.22
C MET A 1 11.90 -8.43 2.93
N HIS A 2 11.11 -7.63 2.22
CA HIS A 2 11.52 -6.33 1.73
C HIS A 2 10.38 -5.33 1.95
N ILE A 3 10.72 -4.05 1.96
CA ILE A 3 9.74 -2.97 1.98
C ILE A 3 9.25 -2.78 0.54
N TYR A 4 7.95 -2.63 0.40
CA TYR A 4 7.28 -2.31 -0.85
C TYR A 4 6.40 -1.10 -0.62
N GLU A 5 6.42 -0.19 -1.57
CA GLU A 5 5.50 0.94 -1.63
C GLU A 5 4.31 0.52 -2.49
N VAL A 6 3.11 0.62 -1.94
CA VAL A 6 1.84 0.34 -2.62
C VAL A 6 1.13 1.66 -2.82
N VAL A 7 1.00 2.09 -4.07
CA VAL A 7 0.45 3.39 -4.44
C VAL A 7 -1.01 3.22 -4.86
N MET A 8 -1.89 4.06 -4.33
CA MET A 8 -3.29 4.15 -4.76
C MET A 8 -3.39 4.81 -6.13
N LEU A 9 -4.03 4.12 -7.07
CA LEU A 9 -4.36 4.63 -8.40
C LEU A 9 -5.78 5.17 -8.48
N ASN A 10 -6.64 4.81 -7.52
CA ASN A 10 -8.00 5.31 -7.46
C ASN A 10 -7.99 6.80 -7.05
N PRO A 11 -8.55 7.71 -7.87
CA PRO A 11 -8.57 9.14 -7.59
C PRO A 11 -9.37 9.53 -6.33
N GLU A 12 -10.23 8.66 -5.80
CA GLU A 12 -10.88 8.88 -4.49
C GLU A 12 -9.87 8.86 -3.33
N TYR A 13 -8.70 8.27 -3.55
CA TYR A 13 -7.58 8.14 -2.60
C TYR A 13 -6.30 8.80 -3.16
N ASP A 14 -6.45 9.85 -3.97
CA ASP A 14 -5.33 10.53 -4.63
C ASP A 14 -4.29 11.02 -3.62
N GLY A 15 -3.04 10.55 -3.78
CA GLY A 15 -1.93 10.84 -2.88
C GLY A 15 -1.72 9.87 -1.72
N GLU A 16 -2.55 8.84 -1.58
CA GLU A 16 -2.37 7.79 -0.57
C GLU A 16 -1.41 6.68 -1.07
N ASP A 17 -0.38 6.40 -0.28
CA ASP A 17 0.52 5.28 -0.47
C ASP A 17 0.78 4.55 0.86
N HIS A 18 1.14 3.28 0.75
CA HIS A 18 1.36 2.40 1.90
C HIS A 18 2.70 1.72 1.78
N LEU A 19 3.52 1.87 2.81
CA LEU A 19 4.77 1.11 2.93
C LEU A 19 4.55 -0.14 3.75
N VAL A 20 4.79 -1.29 3.12
CA VAL A 20 4.52 -2.60 3.72
C VAL A 20 5.71 -3.53 3.60
N ILE A 21 5.99 -4.26 4.69
CA ILE A 21 7.01 -5.31 4.68
C ILE A 21 6.38 -6.61 4.17
N ALA A 22 6.82 -7.09 3.00
CA ALA A 22 6.27 -8.30 2.40
C ALA A 22 7.35 -9.23 1.85
N LYS A 23 6.94 -10.46 1.52
CA LYS A 23 7.80 -11.43 0.82
C LYS A 23 7.79 -11.22 -0.70
N SER A 24 6.79 -10.54 -1.25
CA SER A 24 6.62 -10.28 -2.68
C SER A 24 5.68 -9.09 -2.92
N LYS A 25 5.70 -8.53 -4.13
CA LYS A 25 4.79 -7.45 -4.55
C LYS A 25 3.31 -7.83 -4.41
N GLN A 26 2.93 -9.05 -4.81
CA GLN A 26 1.55 -9.50 -4.65
C GLN A 26 1.15 -9.57 -3.17
N ARG A 27 2.05 -10.02 -2.30
CA ARG A 27 1.75 -10.04 -0.87
C ARG A 27 1.63 -8.63 -0.29
N ALA A 28 2.40 -7.67 -0.79
CA ALA A 28 2.27 -6.26 -0.45
C ALA A 28 0.88 -5.72 -0.82
N LYS A 29 0.41 -5.95 -2.06
CA LYS A 29 -0.95 -5.59 -2.48
C LYS A 29 -2.02 -6.19 -1.57
N ASN A 30 -1.94 -7.49 -1.30
CA ASN A 30 -2.95 -8.17 -0.49
C ASN A 30 -3.03 -7.59 0.93
N ILE A 31 -1.91 -7.17 1.53
CA ILE A 31 -1.93 -6.53 2.86
C ILE A 31 -2.72 -5.22 2.83
N VAL A 32 -2.56 -4.41 1.79
CA VAL A 32 -3.27 -3.13 1.64
C VAL A 32 -4.75 -3.35 1.30
N LEU A 33 -5.08 -4.35 0.49
CA LEU A 33 -6.47 -4.76 0.27
C LEU A 33 -7.14 -5.20 1.58
N ASP A 34 -6.48 -6.08 2.35
CA ASP A 34 -6.98 -6.55 3.64
C ASP A 34 -7.21 -5.37 4.62
N TYR A 35 -6.40 -4.30 4.55
CA TYR A 35 -6.56 -3.08 5.33
C TYR A 35 -7.82 -2.31 4.95
N TYR A 36 -8.01 -2.01 3.65
CA TYR A 36 -9.19 -1.28 3.20
C TYR A 36 -10.50 -2.07 3.32
N GLU A 37 -10.46 -3.40 3.21
CA GLU A 37 -11.63 -4.26 3.51
C GLU A 37 -12.06 -4.15 4.97
N GLN A 38 -11.12 -3.98 5.91
CA GLN A 38 -11.43 -3.82 7.34
C GLN A 38 -11.92 -2.41 7.69
N GLU A 39 -11.39 -1.38 7.02
CA GLU A 39 -11.75 0.03 7.25
C GLU A 39 -13.03 0.46 6.50
N GLN A 40 -13.56 -0.37 5.59
CA GLN A 40 -14.78 -0.05 4.83
C GLN A 40 -16.03 -0.01 5.72
N ASP A 41 -16.36 1.16 6.26
CA ASP A 41 -17.61 1.43 6.99
C ASP A 41 -18.79 1.73 6.03
N GLY A 42 -18.96 0.90 5.00
CA GLY A 42 -20.13 0.87 4.09
C GLY A 42 -20.33 2.05 3.11
N TYR A 43 -19.58 3.15 3.23
CA TYR A 43 -19.75 4.36 2.40
C TYR A 43 -18.63 4.62 1.36
N MET A 44 -17.53 3.87 1.39
CA MET A 44 -16.42 4.02 0.45
C MET A 44 -16.45 2.98 -0.67
N SER A 45 -16.03 3.35 -1.89
CA SER A 45 -15.87 2.41 -3.01
C SER A 45 -14.88 1.30 -2.64
N SER A 46 -15.14 0.05 -3.03
CA SER A 46 -14.25 -1.07 -2.73
C SER A 46 -12.94 -0.93 -3.50
N VAL A 47 -11.83 -0.84 -2.76
CA VAL A 47 -10.48 -0.89 -3.32
C VAL A 47 -10.22 -2.30 -3.86
N THR A 48 -9.74 -2.40 -5.10
CA THR A 48 -9.42 -3.65 -5.76
C THR A 48 -7.95 -3.71 -6.17
N ASP A 49 -7.45 -4.89 -6.57
CA ASP A 49 -6.05 -5.04 -7.01
C ASP A 49 -5.68 -4.10 -8.19
N HIS A 50 -6.65 -3.76 -9.03
CA HIS A 50 -6.49 -2.84 -10.16
C HIS A 50 -6.30 -1.38 -9.72
N ASP A 51 -6.74 -1.05 -8.52
CA ASP A 51 -6.59 0.28 -7.93
C ASP A 51 -5.22 0.46 -7.25
N LEU A 52 -4.36 -0.57 -7.28
CA LEU A 52 -3.07 -0.57 -6.61
C LEU A 52 -1.90 -0.78 -7.58
N ALA A 53 -0.90 0.10 -7.50
CA ALA A 53 0.44 -0.14 -8.06
C ALA A 53 1.43 -0.53 -6.96
N VAL A 54 2.48 -1.31 -7.28
CA VAL A 54 3.51 -1.67 -6.30
C VAL A 54 4.92 -1.42 -6.83
N ASN A 55 5.59 -0.49 -6.16
CA ASN A 55 6.98 -0.16 -6.40
C ASN A 55 7.91 -0.97 -5.47
N GLY A 56 9.19 -1.01 -5.85
CA GLY A 56 10.21 -1.70 -5.07
C GLY A 56 10.55 -3.14 -5.51
N PRO A 57 11.29 -3.89 -4.67
CA PRO A 57 11.64 -3.57 -3.28
C PRO A 57 12.40 -2.23 -3.17
N VAL A 58 12.02 -1.42 -2.18
CA VAL A 58 12.62 -0.11 -1.89
C VAL A 58 13.56 -0.23 -0.70
N GLU A 59 14.67 0.50 -0.71
CA GLU A 59 15.54 0.59 0.45
C GLU A 59 15.03 1.71 1.36
N PRO A 60 15.11 1.58 2.70
CA PRO A 60 14.70 2.65 3.62
C PRO A 60 15.39 3.99 3.34
N GLU A 61 16.60 3.93 2.79
CA GLU A 61 17.44 5.07 2.42
C GLU A 61 16.87 5.90 1.26
N ASP A 62 15.96 5.32 0.46
CA ASP A 62 15.34 5.98 -0.69
C ASP A 62 14.29 7.04 -0.25
N TYR A 63 13.87 7.02 1.02
CA TYR A 63 12.93 7.99 1.58
C TYR A 63 13.67 9.06 2.38
N SER A 64 13.33 10.33 2.12
CA SER A 64 13.97 11.48 2.78
C SER A 64 13.55 11.67 4.25
N GLU A 65 12.53 10.94 4.71
CA GLU A 65 11.95 11.09 6.04
C GLU A 65 12.12 9.81 6.86
N GLU A 66 12.42 9.95 8.17
CA GLU A 66 12.44 8.81 9.10
C GLU A 66 11.04 8.23 9.25
N MET A 67 10.86 6.97 8.86
CA MET A 67 9.56 6.30 8.97
C MET A 67 9.59 5.19 10.02
N LEU A 68 8.66 5.28 10.96
CA LEU A 68 8.34 4.22 11.90
C LEU A 68 7.40 3.22 11.22
N LEU A 69 7.93 2.04 10.89
CA LEU A 69 7.13 0.89 10.49
C LEU A 69 6.60 0.24 11.80
N ASN A 70 5.34 0.50 12.14
CA ASN A 70 4.66 -0.14 13.30
C ASN A 70 3.98 -1.45 12.91
#